data_AF-A0A1C3ER02-F1
#
_entry.id   AF-A0A1C3ER02-F1
#
_cell.length_a   1.000
_cell.length_b   1.000
_cell.length_c   1.000
_cell.angle_alpha   90.00
_cell.angle_beta   90.00
_cell.angle_gamma   90.00
#
_symmetry.space_group_name_H-M   'P 1'
#
loop_
_entity.id
_entity.type
_entity.pdbx_description
1 polymer ?
#
loop_
_entity_poly.entity_id
_entity_poly.type
_entity_poly.pdbx_seq_one_letter_code
_entity_poly.pdbx_strand_id
1 'polypeptide(L)'
;MITQRNDNVEDLREREFIRSLVEAAQMSGHHNRVSFDMIRLGENVVITAQDHYPIVEIFAIYENPPEGMVEKKLVQRFEDPTRFGRYFIGKDKNKNVLVFERVSVENMDEFSVFKSIRNLRSFISD
;
A
#
# COMPACT_ATOMS: atom_id res chain seq x y z
N MET A 1 10.19 -26.42 14.86
CA MET A 1 8.87 -25.96 14.39
C MET A 1 8.52 -24.69 15.14
N ILE A 2 8.72 -23.54 14.52
CA ILE A 2 8.40 -22.20 15.03
C ILE A 2 7.75 -21.49 13.85
N THR A 3 6.45 -21.68 13.65
CA THR A 3 5.75 -21.07 12.49
C THR A 3 4.46 -20.38 12.95
N GLN A 4 3.74 -20.96 13.91
CA GLN A 4 2.46 -20.42 14.38
C GLN A 4 2.53 -19.14 15.24
N ARG A 5 3.71 -18.69 15.70
CA ARG A 5 3.82 -17.47 16.54
C ARG A 5 4.05 -16.19 15.74
N ASN A 6 4.65 -16.28 14.54
CA ASN A 6 4.98 -15.09 13.76
C ASN A 6 3.77 -14.53 13.01
N ASP A 7 2.96 -15.42 12.41
CA ASP A 7 1.78 -15.02 11.63
C ASP A 7 0.81 -14.17 12.46
N ASN A 8 0.59 -14.55 13.73
CA ASN A 8 -0.28 -13.80 14.64
C ASN A 8 0.22 -12.38 14.96
N VAL A 9 1.54 -12.15 14.97
CA VAL A 9 2.10 -10.83 15.33
C VAL A 9 2.10 -9.89 14.13
N GLU A 10 2.36 -10.41 12.93
CA GLU A 10 2.27 -9.63 11.69
C GLU A 10 0.82 -9.20 11.42
N ASP A 11 -0.14 -10.12 11.58
CA ASP A 11 -1.58 -9.83 11.46
C ASP A 11 -2.06 -8.77 12.46
N LEU A 12 -1.56 -8.81 13.71
CA LEU A 12 -1.88 -7.79 14.72
C LEU A 12 -1.37 -6.41 14.33
N ARG A 13 -0.11 -6.33 13.86
CA ARG A 13 0.50 -5.06 13.42
C ARG A 13 -0.19 -4.48 12.20
N GLU A 14 -0.55 -5.32 11.23
CA GLU A 14 -1.28 -4.87 10.04
C GLU A 14 -2.64 -4.28 10.44
N ARG A 15 -3.37 -4.93 11.35
CA ARG A 15 -4.65 -4.42 11.85
C ARG A 15 -4.50 -3.11 12.63
N GLU A 16 -3.51 -3.00 13.50
CA GLU A 16 -3.23 -1.77 14.24
C GLU A 16 -2.89 -0.62 13.29
N PHE A 17 -2.05 -0.86 12.29
CA PHE A 17 -1.73 0.12 11.26
C PHE A 17 -2.97 0.57 10.48
N ILE A 18 -3.80 -0.37 10.02
CA ILE A 18 -5.03 -0.07 9.28
C ILE A 18 -5.97 0.81 10.12
N ARG A 19 -6.17 0.44 11.40
CA ARG A 19 -7.01 1.23 12.30
C ARG A 19 -6.48 2.64 12.48
N SER A 20 -5.20 2.79 12.82
CA SER A 20 -4.57 4.11 13.01
C SER A 20 -4.63 4.96 11.75
N LEU A 21 -4.46 4.35 10.57
CA LEU A 21 -4.57 5.03 9.29
C LEU A 21 -5.98 5.57 9.04
N VAL A 22 -7.02 4.76 9.26
CA VAL A 22 -8.42 5.18 9.11
C VAL A 22 -8.76 6.29 10.10
N GLU A 23 -8.42 6.11 11.37
CA GLU A 23 -8.69 7.09 12.43
C GLU A 23 -8.02 8.43 12.12
N ALA A 24 -6.73 8.44 11.79
CA ALA A 24 -6.02 9.68 11.50
C ALA A 24 -6.50 10.34 10.19
N ALA A 25 -6.85 9.58 9.15
CA ALA A 25 -7.41 10.15 7.91
C ALA A 25 -8.79 10.79 8.12
N GLN A 26 -9.64 10.19 8.97
CA GLN A 26 -10.95 10.77 9.30
C GLN A 26 -10.84 11.98 10.23
N MET A 27 -9.82 12.00 11.10
CA MET A 27 -9.56 13.11 12.03
C MET A 27 -8.78 14.28 11.42
N SER A 28 -8.04 14.09 10.32
CA SER A 28 -7.07 15.07 9.82
C SER A 28 -7.69 16.39 9.35
N GLY A 29 -9.02 16.48 9.21
CA GLY A 29 -9.74 17.75 9.22
C GLY A 29 -9.17 18.83 8.28
N HIS A 30 -8.78 18.46 7.06
CA HIS A 30 -8.20 19.35 6.04
C HIS A 30 -6.75 19.85 6.28
N HIS A 31 -6.00 19.24 7.20
CA HIS A 31 -4.60 19.60 7.45
C HIS A 31 -3.65 18.79 6.55
N ASN A 32 -2.98 19.49 5.63
CA ASN A 32 -2.07 18.91 4.63
C ASN A 32 -0.95 18.03 5.22
N ARG A 33 -0.73 16.87 4.58
CA ARG A 33 0.45 15.98 4.64
C ARG A 33 0.79 15.42 6.02
N VAL A 34 -0.10 14.57 6.55
CA VAL A 34 0.30 13.58 7.56
C VAL A 34 0.98 12.42 6.82
N SER A 35 2.25 12.16 7.15
CA SER A 35 2.92 10.90 6.77
C SER A 35 2.58 9.88 7.84
N PHE A 36 2.02 8.75 7.44
CA PHE A 36 1.67 7.67 8.37
C PHE A 36 2.90 6.80 8.66
N ASP A 37 2.83 6.07 9.77
CA ASP A 37 3.81 5.05 10.09
C ASP A 37 3.97 4.03 8.95
N MET A 38 5.03 3.24 9.01
CA MET A 38 5.35 2.25 8.00
C MET A 38 5.20 0.85 8.60
N ILE A 39 4.55 -0.06 7.88
CA ILE A 39 4.58 -1.49 8.21
C ILE A 39 5.34 -2.26 7.16
N ARG A 40 6.12 -3.24 7.60
CA ARG A 40 6.80 -4.18 6.71
C ARG A 40 5.97 -5.46 6.62
N LEU A 41 5.66 -5.87 5.40
CA LEU A 41 4.93 -7.09 5.09
C LEU A 41 5.85 -8.04 4.32
N GLY A 42 6.25 -9.15 4.93
CA GLY A 42 7.33 -10.00 4.39
C GLY A 42 8.70 -9.32 4.33
N GLU A 43 9.61 -9.84 3.50
CA GLU A 43 11.02 -9.40 3.54
C GLU A 43 11.27 -8.05 2.83
N ASN A 44 10.57 -7.80 1.72
CA ASN A 44 10.93 -6.72 0.79
C ASN A 44 9.80 -5.73 0.49
N VAL A 45 8.62 -5.88 1.09
CA VAL A 45 7.48 -4.99 0.84
C VAL A 45 7.22 -4.14 2.08
N VAL A 46 7.16 -2.83 1.88
CA VAL A 46 6.83 -1.86 2.93
C VAL A 46 5.58 -1.10 2.53
N ILE A 47 4.61 -1.03 3.43
CA ILE A 47 3.37 -0.26 3.26
C ILE A 47 3.48 1.02 4.06
N THR A 48 3.06 2.12 3.45
CA THR A 48 2.90 3.43 4.11
C THR A 48 1.74 4.17 3.45
N ALA A 49 1.35 5.31 4.02
CA ALA A 49 0.33 6.16 3.44
C ALA A 49 0.72 7.63 3.52
N GLN A 50 0.11 8.44 2.66
CA GLN A 50 0.17 9.90 2.74
C GLN A 50 -1.23 10.48 2.61
N ASP A 51 -1.56 11.38 3.53
CA ASP A 51 -2.82 12.13 3.46
C ASP A 51 -2.68 13.35 2.55
N HIS A 52 -3.52 13.37 1.50
CA HIS A 52 -3.75 14.49 0.59
C HIS A 52 -5.25 14.78 0.50
N TYR A 53 -5.87 15.14 1.63
CA TYR A 53 -7.30 15.42 1.73
C TYR A 53 -7.89 16.07 0.45
N PRO A 54 -8.97 15.51 -0.13
CA PRO A 54 -9.84 14.45 0.40
C PRO A 54 -9.39 13.02 0.06
N ILE A 55 -8.13 12.81 -0.33
CA ILE A 55 -7.60 11.52 -0.78
C ILE A 55 -6.46 11.06 0.13
N VAL A 56 -6.41 9.76 0.43
CA VAL A 56 -5.23 9.09 0.98
C VAL A 56 -4.56 8.28 -0.12
N GLU A 57 -3.24 8.46 -0.27
CA GLU A 57 -2.41 7.61 -1.13
C GLU A 57 -1.80 6.49 -0.28
N ILE A 58 -2.18 5.24 -0.55
CA ILE A 58 -1.59 4.05 0.10
C ILE A 58 -0.50 3.53 -0.82
N PHE A 59 0.73 3.51 -0.32
CA PHE A 59 1.92 3.09 -1.04
C PHE A 59 2.34 1.69 -0.61
N ALA A 60 2.71 0.88 -1.58
CA ALA A 60 3.51 -0.30 -1.41
C ALA A 60 4.87 -0.10 -2.09
N ILE A 61 5.93 -0.16 -1.29
CA ILE A 61 7.31 0.03 -1.68
C ILE A 61 7.95 -1.34 -1.73
N TYR A 62 8.36 -1.76 -2.92
CA TYR A 62 9.11 -2.98 -3.11
C TYR A 62 10.60 -2.67 -3.18
N GLU A 63 11.29 -3.05 -2.11
CA GLU A 63 12.74 -2.90 -1.94
C GLU A 63 13.46 -4.00 -2.74
N ASN A 64 14.55 -3.63 -3.41
CA ASN A 64 15.34 -4.53 -4.27
C ASN A 64 14.50 -5.27 -5.34
N PRO A 65 13.71 -4.55 -6.16
CA PRO A 65 12.88 -5.17 -7.17
C PRO A 65 13.73 -5.83 -8.28
N PRO A 66 13.27 -6.92 -8.90
CA PRO A 66 13.90 -7.47 -10.10
C PRO A 66 13.99 -6.41 -11.22
N GLU A 67 15.04 -6.51 -12.03
CA GLU A 67 15.21 -5.64 -13.20
C GLU A 67 14.04 -5.81 -14.18
N GLY A 68 13.57 -4.70 -14.78
CA GLY A 68 12.46 -4.70 -15.73
C GLY A 68 11.06 -4.84 -15.11
N MET A 69 10.93 -4.86 -13.78
CA MET A 69 9.65 -5.07 -13.12
C MET A 69 8.62 -3.97 -13.41
N VAL A 70 9.02 -2.69 -13.44
CA VAL A 70 8.09 -1.58 -13.71
C VAL A 70 7.50 -1.71 -15.11
N GLU A 71 8.35 -2.02 -16.07
CA GLU A 71 7.99 -2.21 -17.47
C GLU A 71 7.01 -3.39 -17.61
N LYS A 72 7.30 -4.53 -16.98
CA LYS A 72 6.37 -5.68 -16.92
C LYS A 72 5.01 -5.29 -16.33
N LYS A 73 5.01 -4.53 -15.24
CA LYS A 73 3.78 -4.12 -14.54
C LYS A 73 2.97 -3.07 -15.32
N LEU A 74 3.64 -2.18 -16.05
CA LEU A 74 2.98 -1.25 -16.96
C LEU A 74 2.30 -2.01 -18.11
N VAL A 75 2.95 -3.00 -18.70
CA VAL A 75 2.34 -3.86 -19.73
C VAL A 75 1.11 -4.57 -19.19
N GLN A 76 1.20 -5.21 -18.02
CA GLN A 76 0.04 -5.86 -17.37
C GLN A 76 -1.12 -4.89 -17.14
N ARG A 77 -0.83 -3.62 -16.81
CA ARG A 77 -1.85 -2.58 -16.64
C ARG A 77 -2.57 -2.23 -17.95
N PHE A 78 -1.88 -2.26 -19.08
CA PHE A 78 -2.50 -2.06 -20.39
C PHE A 78 -3.31 -3.28 -20.86
N GLU A 79 -2.87 -4.49 -20.52
CA GLU A 79 -3.55 -5.74 -20.86
C GLU A 79 -4.84 -5.96 -20.05
N ASP A 80 -4.83 -5.60 -18.75
CA ASP A 80 -5.97 -5.74 -17.84
C ASP A 80 -6.26 -4.41 -17.09
N PRO A 81 -6.81 -3.40 -17.79
CA PRO A 81 -7.05 -2.08 -17.22
C PRO A 81 -8.16 -2.09 -16.17
N THR A 82 -9.10 -3.03 -16.20
CA THR A 82 -10.17 -3.14 -15.18
C THR A 82 -9.61 -3.60 -13.84
N ARG A 83 -8.60 -4.49 -13.84
CA ARG A 83 -7.95 -4.96 -12.62
C ARG A 83 -6.86 -4.01 -12.12
N PHE A 84 -6.03 -3.47 -13.00
CA PHE A 84 -4.81 -2.76 -12.63
C PHE A 84 -4.79 -1.27 -13.00
N GLY A 85 -5.77 -0.79 -13.76
CA GLY A 85 -5.83 0.58 -14.27
C GLY A 85 -5.81 1.66 -13.18
N ARG A 86 -6.24 1.31 -11.96
CA ARG A 86 -6.27 2.19 -10.79
C ARG A 86 -4.92 2.36 -10.07
N TYR A 87 -3.93 1.52 -10.34
CA TYR A 87 -2.62 1.62 -9.71
C TYR A 87 -1.70 2.56 -10.47
N PHE A 88 -0.97 3.35 -9.71
CA PHE A 88 0.15 4.14 -10.20
C PHE A 88 1.43 3.41 -9.84
N ILE A 89 2.40 3.37 -10.77
CA ILE A 89 3.68 2.70 -10.58
C ILE A 89 4.83 3.61 -10.98
N GLY A 90 5.92 3.59 -10.21
CA GLY A 90 7.13 4.34 -10.48
C GLY A 90 8.35 3.78 -9.76
N LYS A 91 9.47 4.52 -9.81
CA LYS A 91 10.69 4.23 -9.04
C LYS A 91 11.01 5.43 -8.14
N ASP A 92 11.47 5.17 -6.92
CA ASP A 92 12.01 6.22 -6.05
C ASP A 92 13.47 6.55 -6.44
N LYS A 93 14.06 7.52 -5.72
CA LYS A 93 15.46 7.92 -5.89
C LYS A 93 16.47 6.78 -5.63
N ASN A 94 16.05 5.75 -4.89
CA ASN A 94 16.86 4.57 -4.54
C ASN A 94 16.57 3.38 -5.47
N LYS A 95 15.81 3.58 -6.55
CA LYS A 95 15.36 2.56 -7.51
C LYS A 95 14.41 1.51 -6.91
N ASN A 96 13.83 1.74 -5.73
CA ASN A 96 12.73 0.92 -5.24
C ASN A 96 11.51 1.13 -6.13
N VAL A 97 10.71 0.09 -6.32
CA VAL A 97 9.44 0.21 -7.04
C VAL A 97 8.39 0.70 -6.06
N LEU A 98 7.73 1.81 -6.39
CA LEU A 98 6.53 2.24 -5.67
C LEU A 98 5.31 1.90 -6.50
N VAL A 99 4.32 1.30 -5.84
CA VAL A 99 2.97 1.18 -6.37
C VAL A 99 2.03 1.85 -5.39
N PHE A 100 1.10 2.68 -5.87
CA PHE A 100 0.10 3.26 -4.97
C PHE A 100 -1.30 3.28 -5.56
N GLU A 101 -2.26 3.33 -4.65
CA GLU A 101 -3.68 3.52 -4.91
C GLU A 101 -4.17 4.75 -4.15
N ARG A 102 -5.15 5.45 -4.74
CA ARG A 102 -5.82 6.60 -4.13
C ARG A 102 -7.17 6.16 -3.57
N VAL A 103 -7.39 6.43 -2.29
CA VAL A 103 -8.64 6.12 -1.58
C VAL A 103 -9.27 7.43 -1.11
N SER A 104 -10.57 7.63 -1.37
CA SER A 104 -11.29 8.80 -0.85
C SER A 104 -11.51 8.63 0.65
N VAL A 105 -11.20 9.67 1.44
CA VAL A 105 -11.43 9.67 2.90
C VAL A 105 -12.90 9.41 3.23
N GLU A 106 -13.83 9.90 2.41
CA GLU A 106 -15.27 9.69 2.58
C GLU A 106 -15.68 8.21 2.51
N ASN A 107 -14.95 7.41 1.72
CA ASN A 107 -15.23 5.99 1.51
C ASN A 107 -14.22 5.09 2.24
N MET A 108 -13.44 5.65 3.16
CA MET A 108 -12.35 4.97 3.82
C MET A 108 -12.83 4.30 5.11
N ASP A 109 -12.69 2.98 5.16
CA ASP A 109 -12.95 2.14 6.33
C ASP A 109 -11.85 1.07 6.44
N GLU A 110 -11.79 0.35 7.56
CA GLU A 110 -10.75 -0.67 7.77
C GLU A 110 -10.77 -1.75 6.68
N PHE A 111 -11.95 -2.09 6.15
CA PHE A 111 -12.10 -3.12 5.12
C PHE A 111 -11.59 -2.66 3.75
N SER A 112 -11.88 -1.42 3.35
CA SER A 112 -11.43 -0.86 2.08
C SER A 112 -9.92 -0.69 2.07
N VAL A 113 -9.34 -0.23 3.19
CA VAL A 113 -7.87 -0.15 3.37
C VAL A 113 -7.23 -1.53 3.35
N PHE A 114 -7.76 -2.50 4.11
CA PHE A 114 -7.28 -3.89 4.08
C PHE A 114 -7.29 -4.46 2.66
N LYS A 115 -8.38 -4.25 1.92
CA LYS A 115 -8.52 -4.70 0.53
C LYS A 115 -7.48 -4.02 -0.37
N SER A 116 -7.23 -2.73 -0.21
CA SER A 116 -6.19 -2.01 -0.97
C SER A 116 -4.80 -2.57 -0.70
N ILE A 117 -4.41 -2.74 0.57
CA ILE A 117 -3.11 -3.31 0.95
C ILE A 117 -2.94 -4.71 0.35
N ARG A 118 -3.94 -5.58 0.49
CA ARG A 118 -3.93 -6.92 -0.08
C ARG A 118 -3.76 -6.90 -1.60
N ASN A 119 -4.47 -6.01 -2.29
CA ASN A 119 -4.37 -5.94 -3.75
C ASN A 119 -3.04 -5.35 -4.23
N LEU A 120 -2.50 -4.34 -3.55
CA LEU A 120 -1.17 -3.80 -3.81
C LEU A 120 -0.10 -4.90 -3.64
N ARG A 121 -0.20 -5.69 -2.58
CA ARG A 121 0.69 -6.83 -2.34
C ARG A 121 0.61 -7.87 -3.45
N SER A 122 -0.60 -8.29 -3.86
CA SER A 122 -0.78 -9.21 -4.99
C SER A 122 -0.22 -8.62 -6.28
N PHE A 123 -0.45 -7.34 -6.54
CA PHE A 123 0.07 -6.68 -7.72
C PHE A 123 1.60 -6.67 -7.76
N ILE A 124 2.29 -6.51 -6.63
CA ILE A 124 3.76 -6.55 -6.57
C ILE A 124 4.30 -7.99 -6.65
N SER A 125 3.57 -8.96 -6.08
CA SER A 125 4.05 -10.34 -5.93
C SER A 125 3.81 -11.23 -7.16
N ASP A 126 2.77 -10.94 -7.96
CA ASP A 126 2.44 -11.65 -9.22
C ASP A 126 3.34 -11.22 -10.41
#